data_AF-A0A358NBT1-F1
#
_entry.id   AF-A0A358NBT1-F1
#
_cell.length_a   1.000
_cell.length_b   1.000
_cell.length_c   1.000
_cell.angle_alpha   90.00
_cell.angle_beta   90.00
_cell.angle_gamma   90.00
#
_symmetry.space_group_name_H-M   'P 1'
#
loop_
_entity.id
_entity.type
_entity.pdbx_description
1 polymer ?
#
loop_
_entity_poly.entity_id
_entity_poly.type
_entity_poly.pdbx_seq_one_letter_code
_entity_poly.pdbx_strand_id
1 'polypeptide(L)'
;NYGFNFGTWYVYDPATNRGGDGMFYPNSFLRYRDCLDGTSSTLLAAEVKAWTPYLRNGGPATTACPETPEQVVANAALASQFKNTGHTEWPDGRVHHTGITTTMPPNTVTLYTHTDGNSYDIDFNSWQEGKNGIAGNPTYASINARSHHLGMVQVTFLDGSVSSITDSIDLKLWRAMGTRANHELIQRD
;
A
#
# COMPACT_ATOMS: atom_id res chain seq x y z
N ASN A 1 -11.80 -8.51 2.14
CA ASN A 1 -10.50 -9.20 2.33
C ASN A 1 -9.62 -8.23 3.15
N TYR A 2 -8.50 -8.65 3.71
CA TYR A 2 -7.59 -7.76 4.45
C TYR A 2 -6.19 -7.83 3.85
N GLY A 3 -5.50 -6.69 3.80
CA GLY A 3 -4.09 -6.58 3.45
C GLY A 3 -3.29 -6.01 4.62
N PHE A 4 -2.06 -6.48 4.81
CA PHE A 4 -1.16 -5.99 5.85
C PHE A 4 -0.55 -4.63 5.51
N ASN A 5 -0.17 -3.85 6.51
CA ASN A 5 0.43 -2.53 6.32
C ASN A 5 1.89 -2.59 5.85
N PHE A 6 2.13 -2.30 4.57
CA PHE A 6 3.48 -2.23 3.97
C PHE A 6 4.07 -0.81 3.98
N GLY A 7 3.40 0.14 4.63
CA GLY A 7 3.87 1.51 4.80
C GLY A 7 3.29 2.49 3.78
N THR A 8 3.98 3.60 3.60
CA THR A 8 3.46 4.76 2.87
C THR A 8 3.51 4.60 1.35
N TRP A 9 4.66 4.22 0.78
CA TRP A 9 4.88 4.25 -0.67
C TRP A 9 6.05 3.37 -1.10
N TYR A 10 7.24 3.61 -0.54
CA TYR A 10 8.41 2.76 -0.72
C TYR A 10 8.23 1.48 0.09
N VAL A 11 8.34 0.32 -0.56
CA VAL A 11 8.04 -0.99 0.02
C VAL A 11 9.33 -1.77 0.29
N TYR A 12 10.19 -1.90 -0.72
CA TYR A 12 11.35 -2.78 -0.63
C TYR A 12 12.40 -2.48 -1.70
N ASP A 13 13.69 -2.57 -1.36
CA ASP A 13 14.79 -2.64 -2.32
C ASP A 13 15.51 -3.99 -2.18
N PRO A 14 15.44 -4.88 -3.19
CA PRO A 14 16.10 -6.18 -3.14
C PRO A 14 17.63 -6.07 -3.20
N ALA A 15 18.19 -4.99 -3.74
CA ALA A 15 19.63 -4.81 -3.85
C ALA A 15 20.29 -4.57 -2.49
N THR A 16 19.59 -3.83 -1.62
CA THR A 16 20.08 -3.46 -0.27
C THR A 16 19.37 -4.19 0.87
N ASN A 17 18.35 -4.99 0.55
CA ASN A 17 17.46 -5.65 1.51
C ASN A 17 16.83 -4.66 2.52
N ARG A 18 16.53 -3.45 2.06
CA ARG A 18 15.89 -2.40 2.87
C ARG A 18 14.39 -2.39 2.61
N GLY A 19 13.61 -2.28 3.69
CA GLY A 19 12.16 -2.16 3.64
C GLY A 19 11.67 -0.72 3.76
N GLY A 20 10.40 -0.55 3.45
CA GLY A 20 9.62 0.66 3.71
C GLY A 20 9.50 1.03 5.18
N ASP A 21 8.59 1.95 5.47
CA ASP A 21 8.28 2.48 6.81
C ASP A 21 7.13 1.74 7.52
N GLY A 22 6.44 0.80 6.86
CA GLY A 22 5.38 -0.02 7.46
C GLY A 22 5.87 -1.15 8.36
N MET A 23 4.94 -1.87 8.98
CA MET A 23 5.29 -3.02 9.84
C MET A 23 5.58 -4.31 9.08
N PHE A 24 5.27 -4.36 7.79
CA PHE A 24 5.51 -5.50 6.93
C PHE A 24 6.32 -5.09 5.71
N TYR A 25 7.32 -5.89 5.39
CA TYR A 25 8.05 -5.83 4.13
C TYR A 25 8.76 -7.18 3.91
N PRO A 26 9.18 -7.49 2.67
CA PRO A 26 9.85 -8.75 2.35
C PRO A 26 11.10 -9.01 3.21
N ASN A 27 11.32 -10.28 3.57
CA ASN A 27 12.50 -10.75 4.30
C ASN A 27 12.77 -10.00 5.63
N SER A 28 11.71 -9.56 6.31
CA SER A 28 11.80 -8.82 7.57
C SER A 28 11.44 -9.69 8.79
N PHE A 29 12.02 -9.35 9.93
CA PHE A 29 11.65 -9.91 11.24
C PHE A 29 11.58 -8.76 12.26
N LEU A 30 10.51 -7.97 12.16
CA LEU A 30 10.25 -6.86 13.08
C LEU A 30 9.57 -7.37 14.36
N ARG A 31 9.84 -6.68 15.47
CA ARG A 31 9.24 -6.91 16.79
C ARG A 31 8.41 -5.70 17.20
N TYR A 32 7.53 -5.84 18.19
CA TYR A 32 6.75 -4.72 18.72
C TYR A 32 7.60 -3.50 19.14
N ARG A 33 8.80 -3.74 19.69
CA ARG A 33 9.73 -2.66 20.08
C ARG A 33 10.23 -1.83 18.90
N ASP A 34 10.13 -2.35 17.68
CA ASP A 34 10.58 -1.67 16.45
C ASP A 34 9.48 -0.73 15.91
N CYS A 35 8.28 -0.74 16.53
CA CYS A 35 7.21 0.22 16.31
C CYS A 35 7.29 1.37 17.33
N LEU A 36 7.98 2.45 16.95
CA LEU A 36 8.20 3.65 17.75
C LEU A 36 6.99 4.60 17.75
N ASP A 37 6.06 4.43 16.81
CA ASP A 37 4.84 5.26 16.67
C ASP A 37 3.70 4.80 17.60
N GLY A 38 3.92 3.70 18.33
CA GLY A 38 2.95 3.11 19.27
C GLY A 38 2.00 2.11 18.61
N THR A 39 1.84 0.95 19.23
CA THR A 39 1.07 -0.16 18.65
C THR A 39 -0.43 0.12 18.53
N SER A 40 -0.97 1.04 19.34
CA SER A 40 -2.37 1.47 19.27
C SER A 40 -2.65 2.48 18.15
N SER A 41 -1.60 3.03 17.54
CA SER A 41 -1.67 4.14 16.57
C SER A 41 -1.14 3.73 15.19
N THR A 42 -0.40 2.62 15.09
CA THR A 42 0.05 2.06 13.82
C THR A 42 -0.87 0.94 13.31
N LEU A 43 -1.23 1.00 12.03
CA LEU A 43 -2.02 0.00 11.33
C LEU A 43 -1.25 -1.33 11.24
N LEU A 44 -1.94 -2.42 11.56
CA LEU A 44 -1.54 -3.78 11.24
C LEU A 44 -2.05 -4.19 9.85
N ALA A 45 -3.34 -3.98 9.60
CA ALA A 45 -4.03 -4.38 8.39
C ALA A 45 -5.28 -3.53 8.12
N ALA A 46 -5.70 -3.47 6.87
CA ALA A 46 -6.93 -2.78 6.46
C ALA A 46 -7.70 -3.58 5.41
N GLU A 47 -8.98 -3.27 5.25
CA GLU A 47 -9.80 -3.87 4.21
C GLU A 47 -9.26 -3.60 2.80
N VAL A 48 -9.37 -4.63 1.97
CA VAL A 48 -9.07 -4.62 0.53
C VAL A 48 -10.13 -5.39 -0.24
N LYS A 49 -10.26 -5.06 -1.52
CA LYS A 49 -11.08 -5.80 -2.49
C LYS A 49 -10.24 -6.84 -3.21
N ALA A 50 -10.79 -8.05 -3.36
CA ALA A 50 -10.20 -9.06 -4.22
C ALA A 50 -10.49 -8.73 -5.69
N TRP A 51 -9.64 -9.24 -6.59
CA TRP A 51 -9.72 -8.99 -8.04
C TRP A 51 -9.56 -7.51 -8.43
N THR A 52 -8.89 -6.72 -7.59
CA THR A 52 -8.57 -5.32 -7.92
C THR A 52 -7.64 -5.28 -9.14
N PRO A 53 -7.98 -4.53 -10.20
CA PRO A 53 -7.08 -4.25 -11.29
C PRO A 53 -5.81 -3.54 -10.81
N TYR A 54 -4.66 -3.84 -11.38
CA TYR A 54 -3.42 -3.16 -11.04
C TYR A 54 -2.43 -3.15 -12.20
N LEU A 55 -1.54 -2.17 -12.16
CA LEU A 55 -0.42 -2.05 -13.09
C LEU A 55 0.90 -2.30 -12.39
N ARG A 56 1.82 -3.03 -13.04
CA ARG A 56 3.14 -3.35 -12.47
C ARG A 56 4.30 -3.44 -13.44
N ASN A 57 5.52 -3.46 -12.88
CA ASN A 57 6.80 -3.56 -13.58
C ASN A 57 7.07 -2.35 -14.50
N GLY A 58 7.27 -1.19 -13.90
CA GLY A 58 7.65 0.05 -14.56
C GLY A 58 7.30 1.26 -13.70
N GLY A 59 7.89 2.41 -14.02
CA GLY A 59 7.88 3.57 -13.13
C GLY A 59 8.49 3.27 -11.75
N PRO A 60 8.20 4.10 -10.74
CA PRO A 60 7.63 5.44 -10.92
C PRO A 60 8.63 6.37 -11.64
N ALA A 61 8.17 7.48 -12.21
CA ALA A 61 9.07 8.45 -12.86
C ALA A 61 9.99 9.15 -11.85
N THR A 62 9.51 9.29 -10.62
CA THR A 62 10.24 9.85 -9.48
C THR A 62 9.94 9.01 -8.24
N THR A 63 10.81 9.08 -7.24
CA THR A 63 10.64 8.33 -5.97
C THR A 63 9.78 9.07 -4.95
N ALA A 64 9.32 10.28 -5.26
CA ALA A 64 8.43 11.05 -4.39
C ALA A 64 7.09 10.33 -4.21
N CYS A 65 6.57 10.34 -2.98
CA CYS A 65 5.24 9.80 -2.70
C CYS A 65 4.19 10.61 -3.46
N PRO A 66 3.30 9.97 -4.26
CA PRO A 66 2.22 10.67 -4.95
C PRO A 66 1.28 11.36 -3.97
N GLU A 67 0.93 12.63 -4.18
CA GLU A 67 -0.02 13.40 -3.35
C GLU A 67 -1.45 13.37 -3.91
N THR A 68 -1.63 12.95 -5.17
CA THR A 68 -2.95 12.85 -5.79
C THR A 68 -3.14 11.55 -6.58
N PRO A 69 -4.38 11.07 -6.79
CA PRO A 69 -4.64 9.85 -7.57
C PRO A 69 -4.11 9.95 -9.00
N GLU A 70 -4.14 11.14 -9.61
CA GLU A 70 -3.63 11.38 -10.97
C GLU A 70 -2.12 11.12 -11.06
N GLN A 71 -1.37 11.40 -10.00
CA GLN A 71 0.06 11.08 -9.94
C GLN A 71 0.30 9.57 -9.83
N VAL A 72 -0.58 8.83 -9.13
CA VAL A 72 -0.54 7.35 -9.12
C VAL A 72 -0.84 6.81 -10.51
N VAL A 73 -1.88 7.34 -11.19
CA VAL A 73 -2.21 6.98 -12.58
C VAL A 73 -1.05 7.26 -13.53
N ALA A 74 -0.38 8.41 -13.39
CA ALA A 74 0.79 8.75 -14.19
C ALA A 74 1.95 7.75 -14.02
N ASN A 75 2.19 7.29 -12.79
CA ASN A 75 3.18 6.24 -12.53
C ASN A 75 2.72 4.89 -13.10
N ALA A 76 1.45 4.54 -12.93
CA ALA A 76 0.86 3.31 -13.47
C ALA A 76 0.96 3.23 -15.00
N ALA A 77 0.80 4.34 -15.70
CA ALA A 77 0.93 4.40 -17.16
C ALA A 77 2.34 4.05 -17.68
N LEU A 78 3.36 4.07 -16.82
CA LEU A 78 4.73 3.65 -17.16
C LEU A 78 4.96 2.14 -16.94
N ALA A 79 4.00 1.44 -16.34
CA ALA A 79 4.12 0.02 -16.05
C ALA A 79 3.86 -0.82 -17.31
N SER A 80 4.62 -1.90 -17.45
CA SER A 80 4.55 -2.77 -18.64
C SER A 80 3.45 -3.83 -18.59
N GLN A 81 2.78 -4.02 -17.44
CA GLN A 81 1.79 -5.07 -17.25
C GLN A 81 0.54 -4.56 -16.56
N PHE A 82 -0.61 -4.83 -17.17
CA PHE A 82 -1.92 -4.79 -16.53
C PHE A 82 -2.32 -6.19 -16.04
N LYS A 83 -2.91 -6.27 -14.85
CA LYS A 83 -3.45 -7.49 -14.25
C LYS A 83 -4.75 -7.18 -13.52
N ASN A 84 -5.62 -8.18 -13.40
CA ASN A 84 -6.88 -8.10 -12.67
C ASN A 84 -6.96 -9.13 -11.53
N THR A 85 -5.82 -9.53 -10.98
CA THR A 85 -5.70 -10.57 -9.94
C THR A 85 -5.28 -9.99 -8.58
N GLY A 86 -5.49 -8.68 -8.35
CA GLY A 86 -5.08 -8.05 -7.10
C GLY A 86 -5.72 -8.74 -5.89
N HIS A 87 -4.94 -8.97 -4.85
CA HIS A 87 -5.42 -9.59 -3.60
C HIS A 87 -6.01 -11.01 -3.72
N THR A 88 -5.62 -11.78 -4.75
CA THR A 88 -6.05 -13.19 -4.91
C THR A 88 -4.96 -14.21 -4.60
N GLU A 89 -3.69 -13.81 -4.44
CA GLU A 89 -2.53 -14.71 -4.33
C GLU A 89 -1.76 -14.46 -3.02
N TRP A 90 -2.41 -14.78 -1.89
CA TRP A 90 -1.81 -14.61 -0.56
C TRP A 90 -0.42 -15.24 -0.33
N PRO A 91 -0.08 -16.43 -0.88
CA PRO A 91 1.27 -16.99 -0.68
C PRO A 91 2.38 -16.27 -1.48
N ASP A 92 2.06 -15.34 -2.39
CA ASP A 92 3.07 -14.61 -3.18
C ASP A 92 3.87 -13.61 -2.33
N GLY A 93 3.30 -13.11 -1.23
CA GLY A 93 3.97 -12.20 -0.29
C GLY A 93 4.28 -10.80 -0.84
N ARG A 94 3.80 -10.49 -2.05
CA ARG A 94 3.97 -9.21 -2.72
C ARG A 94 2.87 -8.24 -2.30
N VAL A 95 3.20 -6.96 -2.18
CA VAL A 95 2.30 -5.94 -1.61
C VAL A 95 0.93 -5.86 -2.31
N HIS A 96 0.88 -6.02 -3.63
CA HIS A 96 -0.36 -6.01 -4.42
C HIS A 96 -1.27 -7.24 -4.25
N HIS A 97 -0.80 -8.27 -3.54
CA HIS A 97 -1.58 -9.46 -3.22
C HIS A 97 -1.86 -9.61 -1.72
N THR A 98 -0.94 -9.18 -0.85
CA THR A 98 -1.03 -9.41 0.61
C THR A 98 -1.12 -8.14 1.44
N GLY A 99 -0.96 -6.97 0.82
CA GLY A 99 -0.70 -5.73 1.53
C GLY A 99 -1.70 -4.62 1.22
N ILE A 100 -1.51 -3.52 1.94
CA ILE A 100 -1.96 -2.19 1.61
C ILE A 100 -0.79 -1.23 1.79
N THR A 101 -0.89 -0.07 1.15
CA THR A 101 -0.06 1.09 1.45
C THR A 101 -0.96 2.27 1.80
N THR A 102 -0.45 3.20 2.60
CA THR A 102 -1.17 4.42 2.98
C THR A 102 -0.94 5.59 2.02
N THR A 103 -0.48 5.31 0.78
CA THR A 103 -0.19 6.32 -0.25
C THR A 103 -1.36 7.26 -0.47
N MET A 104 -2.59 6.72 -0.51
CA MET A 104 -3.83 7.48 -0.67
C MET A 104 -4.80 7.14 0.46
N PRO A 105 -5.75 8.04 0.79
CA PRO A 105 -6.81 7.75 1.76
C PRO A 105 -7.63 6.50 1.35
N PRO A 106 -8.36 5.89 2.31
CA PRO A 106 -9.23 4.75 2.01
C PRO A 106 -10.21 5.05 0.89
N ASN A 107 -10.57 4.01 0.12
CA ASN A 107 -11.51 4.07 -1.00
C ASN A 107 -11.18 5.08 -2.12
N THR A 108 -9.97 5.65 -2.13
CA THR A 108 -9.53 6.55 -3.20
C THR A 108 -9.59 5.88 -4.56
N VAL A 109 -10.37 6.45 -5.47
CA VAL A 109 -10.53 5.99 -6.85
C VAL A 109 -9.33 6.45 -7.68
N THR A 110 -8.59 5.49 -8.23
CA THR A 110 -7.42 5.75 -9.08
C THR A 110 -7.80 5.35 -10.51
N LEU A 111 -8.47 6.25 -11.22
CA LEU A 111 -9.09 5.92 -12.51
C LEU A 111 -8.06 5.93 -13.66
N TYR A 112 -7.74 4.75 -14.19
CA TYR A 112 -6.84 4.55 -15.32
C TYR A 112 -7.60 4.06 -16.55
N THR A 113 -7.40 4.71 -17.69
CA THR A 113 -7.93 4.26 -18.99
C THR A 113 -6.92 3.34 -19.65
N HIS A 114 -7.30 2.07 -19.80
CA HIS A 114 -6.46 1.06 -20.43
C HIS A 114 -6.56 1.10 -21.96
N THR A 115 -5.61 0.46 -22.63
CA THR A 115 -5.52 0.42 -24.10
C THR A 115 -6.67 -0.31 -24.78
N ASP A 116 -7.48 -1.06 -24.01
CA ASP A 116 -8.72 -1.68 -24.49
C ASP A 116 -9.92 -0.71 -24.54
N GLY A 117 -9.72 0.54 -24.11
CA GLY A 117 -10.74 1.59 -24.08
C GLY A 117 -11.57 1.65 -22.81
N ASN A 118 -11.38 0.73 -21.86
CA ASN A 118 -12.09 0.72 -20.59
C ASN A 118 -11.32 1.49 -19.51
N SER A 119 -12.07 2.04 -18.55
CA SER A 119 -11.48 2.65 -17.35
C SER A 119 -11.60 1.72 -16.14
N TYR A 120 -10.52 1.64 -15.36
CA TYR A 120 -10.41 0.78 -14.19
C TYR A 120 -10.00 1.61 -12.98
N ASP A 121 -10.59 1.35 -11.81
CA ASP A 121 -10.00 1.75 -10.53
C ASP A 121 -8.86 0.79 -10.21
N ILE A 122 -7.62 1.29 -10.25
CA ILE A 122 -6.42 0.46 -10.21
C ILE A 122 -5.60 0.66 -8.93
N ASP A 123 -4.79 -0.34 -8.63
CA ASP A 123 -3.57 -0.19 -7.84
C ASP A 123 -2.32 -0.08 -8.71
N PHE A 124 -1.23 0.42 -8.12
CA PHE A 124 0.06 0.52 -8.78
C PHE A 124 1.14 -0.21 -7.98
N ASN A 125 1.98 -0.99 -8.66
CA ASN A 125 3.17 -1.60 -8.08
C ASN A 125 4.37 -1.59 -9.04
N SER A 126 5.29 -0.65 -8.85
CA SER A 126 6.41 -0.43 -9.79
C SER A 126 7.29 -1.66 -10.03
N TRP A 127 7.50 -2.51 -9.03
CA TRP A 127 8.26 -3.75 -9.20
C TRP A 127 7.72 -4.88 -8.33
N GLN A 128 7.93 -6.12 -8.76
CA GLN A 128 7.64 -7.28 -7.92
C GLN A 128 8.86 -7.51 -7.03
N GLU A 129 8.67 -7.50 -5.72
CA GLU A 129 9.71 -7.42 -4.70
C GLU A 129 10.80 -8.50 -4.81
N GLY A 130 10.45 -9.69 -5.31
CA GLY A 130 11.37 -10.81 -5.53
C GLY A 130 11.81 -11.02 -6.99
N LYS A 131 11.26 -10.26 -7.95
CA LYS A 131 11.56 -10.45 -9.38
C LYS A 131 13.00 -10.02 -9.68
N ASN A 132 13.76 -10.93 -10.29
CA ASN A 132 15.19 -10.80 -10.58
C ASN A 132 16.11 -10.80 -9.33
N GLY A 133 15.60 -11.20 -8.16
CA GLY A 133 16.38 -11.25 -6.93
C GLY A 133 17.07 -9.91 -6.63
N ILE A 134 18.35 -9.95 -6.26
CA ILE A 134 19.17 -8.76 -5.93
C ILE A 134 19.33 -7.77 -7.10
N ALA A 135 19.12 -8.23 -8.35
CA ALA A 135 19.14 -7.39 -9.54
C ALA A 135 17.75 -6.80 -9.89
N GLY A 136 16.76 -7.00 -9.02
CA GLY A 136 15.45 -6.38 -9.12
C GLY A 136 15.51 -4.86 -8.86
N ASN A 137 14.46 -4.16 -9.29
CA ASN A 137 14.32 -2.75 -8.99
C ASN A 137 13.67 -2.54 -7.62
N PRO A 138 13.90 -1.40 -6.98
CA PRO A 138 13.12 -0.98 -5.83
C PRO A 138 11.62 -0.97 -6.12
N THR A 139 10.85 -1.37 -5.12
CA THR A 139 9.40 -1.43 -5.15
C THR A 139 8.82 -0.22 -4.45
N TYR A 140 8.06 0.54 -5.23
CA TYR A 140 7.14 1.60 -4.81
C TYR A 140 5.72 1.20 -5.23
N ALA A 141 4.75 1.33 -4.33
CA ALA A 141 3.40 0.87 -4.57
C ALA A 141 2.35 1.80 -3.96
N SER A 142 1.23 1.96 -4.68
CA SER A 142 -0.03 2.52 -4.18
C SER A 142 -1.06 1.41 -4.24
N ILE A 143 -1.21 0.69 -3.14
CA ILE A 143 -2.21 -0.37 -2.92
C ILE A 143 -3.23 0.18 -1.92
N ASN A 144 -4.29 0.83 -2.41
CA ASN A 144 -5.16 1.59 -1.51
C ASN A 144 -6.05 0.63 -0.69
N ALA A 145 -6.26 0.94 0.59
CA ALA A 145 -7.30 0.30 1.40
C ALA A 145 -8.68 0.55 0.75
N ARG A 146 -9.49 -0.50 0.58
CA ARG A 146 -10.79 -0.42 -0.10
C ARG A 146 -11.81 -1.36 0.54
N SER A 147 -13.03 -0.87 0.73
CA SER A 147 -14.16 -1.63 1.27
C SER A 147 -15.40 -1.55 0.38
N HIS A 148 -16.31 -2.50 0.59
CA HIS A 148 -17.68 -2.43 0.06
C HIS A 148 -18.59 -1.59 0.97
N HIS A 149 -18.14 -1.25 2.18
CA HIS A 149 -18.82 -0.29 3.03
C HIS A 149 -18.68 1.13 2.46
N LEU A 150 -19.78 1.87 2.43
CA LEU A 150 -19.79 3.24 1.92
C LEU A 150 -19.06 4.17 2.89
N GLY A 151 -18.14 4.97 2.38
CA GLY A 151 -17.50 6.05 3.13
C GLY A 151 -16.43 5.61 4.13
N MET A 152 -16.12 4.32 4.25
CA MET A 152 -15.20 3.83 5.28
C MET A 152 -14.52 2.50 4.91
N VAL A 153 -13.48 2.17 5.67
CA VAL A 153 -12.85 0.86 5.72
C VAL A 153 -12.74 0.40 7.17
N GLN A 154 -12.82 -0.90 7.41
CA GLN A 154 -12.38 -1.47 8.69
C GLN A 154 -10.87 -1.66 8.71
N VAL A 155 -10.25 -1.33 9.83
CA VAL A 155 -8.81 -1.47 10.05
C VAL A 155 -8.53 -2.17 11.37
N THR A 156 -7.38 -2.82 11.46
CA THR A 156 -6.82 -3.39 12.69
C THR A 156 -5.50 -2.70 12.99
N PHE A 157 -5.28 -2.30 14.24
CA PHE A 157 -4.01 -1.74 14.74
C PHE A 157 -3.10 -2.86 15.27
N LEU A 158 -1.80 -2.56 15.45
CA LEU A 158 -0.82 -3.56 15.93
C LEU A 158 -1.14 -4.13 17.32
N ASP A 159 -1.85 -3.38 18.16
CA ASP A 159 -2.34 -3.85 19.46
C ASP A 159 -3.57 -4.79 19.37
N GLY A 160 -4.07 -5.03 18.16
CA GLY A 160 -5.24 -5.87 17.90
C GLY A 160 -6.59 -5.14 18.01
N SER A 161 -6.59 -3.84 18.34
CA SER A 161 -7.82 -3.05 18.32
C SER A 161 -8.31 -2.84 16.88
N VAL A 162 -9.64 -2.80 16.71
CA VAL A 162 -10.29 -2.62 15.41
C VAL A 162 -11.03 -1.30 15.42
N SER A 163 -10.95 -0.56 14.32
CA SER A 163 -11.68 0.70 14.16
C SER A 163 -12.17 0.87 12.72
N SER A 164 -13.13 1.76 12.58
CA SER A 164 -13.67 2.23 11.32
C SER A 164 -13.01 3.55 10.95
N ILE A 165 -12.37 3.63 9.78
CA ILE A 165 -11.74 4.86 9.28
C ILE A 165 -12.48 5.33 8.05
N THR A 166 -12.87 6.61 8.02
CA THR A 166 -13.58 7.19 6.89
C THR A 166 -12.63 7.51 5.74
N ASP A 167 -13.15 7.54 4.50
CA ASP A 167 -12.40 7.99 3.34
C ASP A 167 -12.10 9.51 3.34
N SER A 168 -12.77 10.26 4.21
CA SER A 168 -12.55 11.69 4.46
C SER A 168 -11.40 12.00 5.43
N ILE A 169 -10.65 10.99 5.90
CA ILE A 169 -9.50 11.18 6.78
C ILE A 169 -8.44 12.09 6.11
N ASP A 170 -7.79 12.94 6.90
CA ASP A 170 -6.65 13.72 6.42
C ASP A 170 -5.53 12.78 5.93
N LEU A 171 -4.98 13.06 4.74
CA LEU A 171 -3.98 12.19 4.11
C LEU A 171 -2.70 12.07 4.94
N LYS A 172 -2.28 13.12 5.64
CA LYS A 172 -1.08 13.05 6.48
C LYS A 172 -1.34 12.16 7.68
N LEU A 173 -2.51 12.29 8.30
CA LEU A 173 -2.93 11.43 9.40
C LEU A 173 -3.00 9.96 8.97
N TRP A 174 -3.59 9.68 7.81
CA TRP A 174 -3.65 8.32 7.25
C TRP A 174 -2.26 7.73 6.99
N ARG A 175 -1.35 8.53 6.43
CA ARG A 175 0.04 8.10 6.21
C ARG A 175 0.78 7.83 7.51
N ALA A 176 0.64 8.72 8.49
CA ALA A 176 1.20 8.59 9.82
C ALA A 176 0.75 7.28 10.50
N MET A 177 -0.52 6.89 10.35
CA MET A 177 -1.02 5.60 10.85
C MET A 177 -0.36 4.39 10.14
N GLY A 178 0.18 4.59 8.93
CA GLY A 178 0.90 3.55 8.18
C GLY A 178 2.35 3.35 8.61
N THR A 179 2.95 4.26 9.36
CA THR A 179 4.38 4.18 9.71
C THR A 179 4.63 3.47 11.03
N ARG A 180 5.82 2.87 11.15
CA ARG A 180 6.32 2.29 12.40
C ARG A 180 7.28 3.20 13.16
N ALA A 181 7.91 4.18 12.51
CA ALA A 181 9.05 4.90 13.07
C ALA A 181 9.15 6.38 12.66
N ASN A 182 8.00 7.07 12.52
CA ASN A 182 7.97 8.52 12.32
C ASN A 182 7.96 9.33 13.63
N HIS A 183 7.94 8.64 14.78
CA HIS A 183 7.87 9.17 16.15
C HIS A 183 6.61 10.02 16.44
N GLU A 184 5.49 9.70 15.79
CA GLU A 184 4.24 10.45 15.93
C GLU A 184 3.30 9.74 16.91
N LEU A 185 2.87 10.45 17.96
CA LEU A 185 1.77 9.99 18.82
C LEU A 185 0.45 10.45 18.22
N ILE A 186 -0.23 9.54 17.53
CA ILE A 186 -1.55 9.82 16.95
C ILE A 186 -2.63 9.51 17.98
N GLN A 187 -3.42 10.52 18.35
CA GLN A 187 -4.60 10.38 19.19
C GLN A 187 -5.83 10.09 18.31
N ARG A 188 -6.64 9.09 18.69
CA ARG A 188 -7.74 8.54 17.87
C ARG A 188 -9.11 9.12 18.24
N ASP A 189 -9.16 10.31 18.84
CA ASP A 189 -10.36 10.91 19.43
C ASP A 189 -11.19 11.72 18.43
#